data_AF-A0A836TBD1-F1
#
_entry.id   AF-A0A836TBD1-F1
#
_cell.length_a   1.000
_cell.length_b   1.000
_cell.length_c   1.000
_cell.angle_alpha   90.00
_cell.angle_beta   90.00
_cell.angle_gamma   90.00
#
_symmetry.space_group_name_H-M   'P 1'
#
loop_
_entity.id
_entity.type
_entity.pdbx_description
1 polymer ?
#
loop_
_entity_poly.entity_id
_entity_poly.type
_entity_poly.pdbx_seq_one_letter_code
_entity_poly.pdbx_strand_id
1 'polypeptide(L)'
;MQKLLQTKPEDAQALIILKEKNPALYELFTYTQATEKEDVSVLEALSKSNNPVIADASNYAKSVLKKKPVDSILYNEMALFQQAYLEIKAGDVKSAKQKLNLIDERSPLFMIASLLKHSTIKAK
;
A
#
# COMPACT_ATOMS: atom_id res chain seq x y z
N MET A 1 3.21 5.06 -27.80
CA MET A 1 3.49 5.70 -26.50
C MET A 1 3.44 4.69 -25.35
N GLN A 2 2.32 3.99 -25.11
CA GLN A 2 2.23 2.95 -24.05
C GLN A 2 3.34 1.88 -24.16
N LYS A 3 3.62 1.40 -25.39
CA LYS A 3 4.70 0.43 -25.66
C LYS A 3 6.13 0.97 -25.43
N LEU A 4 6.33 2.30 -25.51
CA LEU A 4 7.66 2.90 -25.30
C LEU A 4 7.97 2.96 -23.79
N LEU A 5 7.03 3.43 -22.97
CA LEU A 5 7.21 3.48 -21.52
C LEU A 5 7.30 2.09 -20.88
N GLN A 6 6.73 1.05 -21.50
CA GLN A 6 6.92 -0.34 -21.08
C GLN A 6 8.37 -0.84 -21.22
N THR A 7 9.15 -0.27 -22.14
CA THR A 7 10.53 -0.71 -22.43
C THR A 7 11.58 0.32 -22.02
N LYS A 8 11.18 1.58 -21.91
CA LYS A 8 11.98 2.74 -21.48
C LYS A 8 11.14 3.63 -20.57
N PRO A 9 10.94 3.25 -19.29
CA PRO A 9 10.05 3.96 -18.37
C PRO A 9 10.52 5.40 -18.04
N GLU A 10 11.77 5.73 -18.36
CA GLU A 10 12.39 7.03 -18.04
C GLU A 10 12.53 7.94 -19.27
N ASP A 11 11.88 7.60 -20.39
CA ASP A 11 11.90 8.43 -21.59
C ASP A 11 11.22 9.78 -21.32
N ALA A 12 12.03 10.83 -21.20
CA ALA A 12 11.57 12.15 -20.77
C ALA A 12 10.51 12.75 -21.71
N GLN A 13 10.63 12.55 -23.02
CA GLN A 13 9.65 13.06 -23.98
C GLN A 13 8.33 12.31 -23.88
N ALA A 14 8.37 10.99 -23.75
CA ALA A 14 7.17 10.19 -23.56
C ALA A 14 6.44 10.53 -22.25
N LEU A 15 7.18 10.82 -21.18
CA LEU A 15 6.62 11.25 -19.89
C LEU A 15 5.94 12.61 -19.98
N ILE A 16 6.55 13.59 -20.67
CA ILE A 16 5.95 14.91 -20.90
C ILE A 16 4.62 14.75 -21.67
N ILE A 17 4.63 14.02 -22.78
CA ILE A 17 3.43 13.80 -23.59
C ILE A 17 2.36 13.06 -22.78
N LEU A 18 2.74 12.08 -21.96
CA LEU A 18 1.80 11.35 -21.12
C LEU A 18 1.14 12.28 -20.10
N LYS A 19 1.93 13.11 -19.42
CA LYS A 19 1.43 14.08 -18.43
C LYS A 19 0.45 15.08 -19.03
N GLU A 20 0.76 15.59 -20.23
CA GLU A 20 -0.10 16.57 -20.92
C GLU A 20 -1.39 15.95 -21.46
N LYS A 21 -1.30 14.76 -22.08
CA LYS A 21 -2.44 14.14 -22.76
C LYS A 21 -3.33 13.32 -21.84
N ASN A 22 -2.78 12.76 -20.77
CA ASN A 22 -3.52 11.93 -19.83
C ASN A 22 -2.88 11.99 -18.42
N PRO A 23 -3.16 13.05 -17.65
CA PRO A 23 -2.57 13.23 -16.32
C PRO A 23 -2.93 12.10 -15.35
N ALA A 24 -4.13 11.51 -15.46
CA ALA A 24 -4.52 10.38 -14.62
C ALA A 24 -3.66 9.13 -14.90
N LEU A 25 -3.38 8.84 -16.17
CA LEU A 25 -2.50 7.73 -16.55
C LEU A 25 -1.03 8.02 -16.19
N TYR A 26 -0.60 9.28 -16.30
CA TYR A 26 0.72 9.70 -15.82
C TYR A 26 0.89 9.44 -14.32
N GLU A 27 -0.10 9.79 -13.50
CA GLU A 27 -0.07 9.53 -12.06
C GLU A 27 -0.03 8.04 -11.74
N LEU A 28 -0.86 7.23 -12.41
CA LEU A 28 -0.85 5.78 -12.24
C LEU A 28 0.50 5.17 -12.63
N PHE A 29 1.06 5.59 -13.77
CA PHE A 29 2.38 5.16 -14.22
C PHE A 29 3.47 5.54 -13.20
N THR A 30 3.43 6.78 -12.71
CA THR A 30 4.38 7.29 -11.71
C THR A 30 4.26 6.50 -10.40
N TYR A 31 3.05 6.18 -9.95
CA TYR A 31 2.81 5.30 -8.80
C TYR A 31 3.46 3.94 -9.00
N THR A 32 3.23 3.27 -10.13
CA THR A 32 3.83 1.95 -10.44
C THR A 32 5.35 2.01 -10.37
N GLN A 33 5.97 2.99 -11.03
CA GLN A 33 7.43 3.15 -10.99
C GLN A 33 7.96 3.43 -9.57
N ALA A 34 7.24 4.25 -8.80
CA ALA A 34 7.63 4.56 -7.43
C ALA A 34 7.51 3.34 -6.50
N THR A 35 6.50 2.49 -6.70
CA THR A 35 6.38 1.23 -5.94
C THR A 35 7.48 0.23 -6.29
N GLU A 36 7.85 0.10 -7.57
CA GLU A 36 8.92 -0.81 -8.00
C GLU A 36 10.30 -0.39 -7.50
N LYS A 37 10.54 0.93 -7.44
CA LYS A 37 11.81 1.51 -6.99
C LYS A 37 11.86 1.78 -5.49
N GLU A 38 10.77 1.50 -4.77
CA GLU A 38 10.57 1.89 -3.38
C GLU A 38 10.84 3.40 -3.13
N ASP A 39 10.50 4.25 -4.10
CA ASP A 39 10.72 5.70 -4.03
C ASP A 39 9.68 6.36 -3.12
N VAL A 40 10.00 6.37 -1.84
CA VAL A 40 9.17 6.94 -0.78
C VAL A 40 8.91 8.43 -0.99
N SER A 41 9.81 9.19 -1.63
CA SER A 41 9.63 10.63 -1.86
C SER A 41 8.51 10.87 -2.88
N VAL A 42 8.53 10.11 -3.98
CA VAL A 42 7.49 10.16 -5.02
C VAL A 42 6.14 9.68 -4.47
N LEU A 43 6.12 8.59 -3.70
CA LEU A 43 4.89 8.10 -3.05
C LEU A 43 4.32 9.12 -2.05
N GLU A 44 5.17 9.87 -1.35
CA GLU A 44 4.74 10.96 -0.46
C GLU A 44 4.08 12.09 -1.26
N ALA A 45 4.64 12.48 -2.41
CA ALA A 45 4.02 13.47 -3.28
C ALA A 45 2.68 12.99 -3.85
N LEU A 46 2.61 11.76 -4.36
CA LEU A 46 1.39 11.16 -4.93
C LEU A 46 0.29 10.92 -3.89
N SER A 47 0.65 10.74 -2.61
CA SER A 47 -0.33 10.63 -1.53
C SER A 47 -1.19 11.89 -1.32
N LYS A 48 -0.81 13.01 -1.95
CA LYS A 48 -1.54 14.28 -1.97
C LYS A 48 -2.27 14.53 -3.30
N SER A 49 -2.33 13.53 -4.18
CA SER A 49 -3.04 13.64 -5.45
C SER A 49 -4.54 13.94 -5.23
N ASN A 50 -5.14 14.67 -6.17
CA ASN A 50 -6.59 14.84 -6.24
C ASN A 50 -7.30 13.56 -6.72
N ASN A 51 -6.57 12.60 -7.30
CA ASN A 51 -7.09 11.29 -7.62
C ASN A 51 -7.11 10.43 -6.34
N PRO A 52 -8.29 10.11 -5.77
CA PRO A 52 -8.39 9.42 -4.49
C PRO A 52 -7.80 8.01 -4.51
N VAL A 53 -7.81 7.34 -5.68
CA VAL A 53 -7.21 6.00 -5.83
C VAL A 53 -5.69 6.09 -5.70
N ILE A 54 -5.06 7.05 -6.39
CA ILE A 54 -3.61 7.26 -6.34
C ILE A 54 -3.18 7.76 -4.96
N ALA A 55 -3.96 8.67 -4.37
CA ALA A 55 -3.69 9.19 -3.04
C ALA A 55 -3.68 8.08 -1.98
N ASP A 56 -4.75 7.26 -1.93
CA ASP A 56 -4.87 6.16 -0.97
C ASP A 56 -3.80 5.08 -1.20
N ALA A 57 -3.59 4.65 -2.44
CA ALA A 57 -2.60 3.63 -2.76
C ALA A 57 -1.16 4.07 -2.45
N SER A 58 -0.82 5.33 -2.76
CA SER A 58 0.50 5.89 -2.46
C SER A 58 0.70 6.08 -0.95
N ASN A 59 -0.36 6.49 -0.23
CA ASN A 59 -0.32 6.60 1.23
C ASN A 59 -0.12 5.23 1.90
N TYR A 60 -0.78 4.19 1.39
CA TYR A 60 -0.56 2.82 1.84
C TYR A 60 0.88 2.37 1.57
N ALA A 61 1.33 2.43 0.30
CA ALA A 61 2.65 1.96 -0.11
C ALA A 61 3.79 2.66 0.67
N LYS A 62 3.76 3.99 0.78
CA LYS A 62 4.79 4.73 1.53
C LYS A 62 4.83 4.32 3.00
N SER A 63 3.69 4.00 3.60
CA SER A 63 3.60 3.66 5.02
C SER A 63 4.08 2.24 5.28
N VAL A 64 3.78 1.30 4.38
CA VAL A 64 4.34 -0.05 4.39
C VAL A 64 5.87 0.01 4.32
N LEU A 65 6.44 0.76 3.38
CA LEU A 65 7.89 0.95 3.26
C LEU A 65 8.51 1.59 4.51
N LYS A 66 7.82 2.58 5.10
CA LYS A 66 8.22 3.22 6.36
C LYS A 66 7.96 2.37 7.60
N LYS A 67 7.34 1.18 7.47
CA LYS A 67 6.89 0.32 8.58
C LYS A 67 6.02 1.07 9.60
N LYS A 68 5.16 1.96 9.09
CA LYS A 68 4.22 2.74 9.90
C LYS A 68 2.79 2.21 9.74
N PRO A 69 1.97 2.26 10.80
CA PRO A 69 0.55 1.99 10.67
C PRO A 69 -0.09 3.05 9.76
N VAL A 70 -1.05 2.61 8.96
CA VAL A 70 -1.80 3.46 8.04
C VAL A 70 -3.17 2.84 7.83
N ASP A 71 -4.19 3.67 7.69
CA ASP A 71 -5.50 3.23 7.19
C ASP A 71 -5.55 3.41 5.67
N SER A 72 -6.26 2.52 4.99
CA SER A 72 -6.44 2.58 3.54
C SER A 72 -7.82 2.09 3.17
N ILE A 73 -8.45 2.78 2.23
CA ILE A 73 -9.74 2.37 1.69
C ILE A 73 -9.55 1.19 0.73
N LEU A 74 -8.56 1.27 -0.16
CA LEU A 74 -8.30 0.24 -1.17
C LEU A 74 -7.69 -1.03 -0.57
N TYR A 75 -6.84 -0.87 0.45
CA TYR A 75 -6.08 -1.94 1.08
C TYR A 75 -6.50 -2.18 2.52
N ASN A 76 -7.76 -1.92 2.88
CA ASN A 76 -8.25 -1.93 4.26
C ASN A 76 -7.82 -3.16 5.07
N GLU A 77 -8.10 -4.37 4.56
CA GLU A 77 -7.77 -5.60 5.31
C GLU A 77 -6.26 -5.87 5.37
N MET A 78 -5.50 -5.48 4.35
CA MET A 78 -4.03 -5.54 4.38
C MET A 78 -3.46 -4.53 5.38
N ALA A 79 -4.05 -3.34 5.48
CA ALA A 79 -3.71 -2.34 6.47
C ALA A 79 -4.00 -2.85 7.89
N LEU A 80 -5.18 -3.44 8.13
CA LEU A 80 -5.52 -4.09 9.40
C LEU A 80 -4.52 -5.19 9.77
N PHE A 81 -4.16 -6.04 8.82
CA PHE A 81 -3.18 -7.11 9.04
C PHE A 81 -1.78 -6.56 9.38
N GLN A 82 -1.32 -5.56 8.63
CA GLN A 82 -0.02 -4.90 8.87
C GLN A 82 0.01 -4.21 10.24
N GLN A 83 -1.06 -3.49 10.61
CA GLN A 83 -1.20 -2.85 11.91
C GLN A 83 -1.13 -3.88 13.04
N ALA A 84 -1.88 -4.99 12.93
CA ALA A 84 -1.83 -6.07 13.91
C ALA A 84 -0.42 -6.66 14.07
N TYR A 85 0.30 -6.85 12.97
CA TYR A 85 1.68 -7.33 13.02
C TYR A 85 2.62 -6.36 13.76
N LEU A 86 2.49 -5.06 13.52
CA LEU A 86 3.27 -4.04 14.22
C LEU A 86 2.91 -3.99 15.72
N GLU A 87 1.63 -4.10 16.07
CA GLU A 87 1.16 -4.16 17.46
C GLU A 87 1.69 -5.40 18.19
N ILE A 88 1.72 -6.57 17.55
CA ILE A 88 2.35 -7.79 18.10
C ILE A 88 3.83 -7.57 18.38
N LYS A 89 4.57 -6.94 17.45
CA LYS A 89 5.99 -6.60 17.67
C LYS A 89 6.20 -5.64 18.83
N ALA A 90 5.25 -4.75 19.08
CA ALA A 90 5.25 -3.84 20.22
C ALA A 90 4.79 -4.51 21.53
N GLY A 91 4.38 -5.78 21.50
CA GLY A 91 3.84 -6.51 22.65
C GLY A 91 2.35 -6.27 22.91
N ASP A 92 1.68 -5.44 22.11
CA ASP A 92 0.24 -5.16 22.23
C ASP A 92 -0.59 -6.21 21.49
N VAL A 93 -0.60 -7.42 22.03
CA VAL A 93 -1.38 -8.55 21.49
C VAL A 93 -2.89 -8.27 21.54
N LYS A 94 -3.36 -7.42 22.46
CA LYS A 94 -4.79 -7.12 22.61
C LYS A 94 -5.29 -6.30 21.42
N SER A 95 -4.61 -5.19 21.11
CA SER A 95 -4.96 -4.35 19.95
C SER A 95 -4.82 -5.14 18.65
N ALA A 96 -3.76 -5.96 18.54
CA ALA A 96 -3.55 -6.78 17.35
C ALA A 96 -4.72 -7.73 17.07
N LYS A 97 -5.25 -8.38 18.11
CA LYS A 97 -6.42 -9.25 17.97
C LYS A 97 -7.67 -8.49 17.56
N GLN A 98 -7.85 -7.27 18.07
CA GLN A 98 -8.98 -6.42 17.66
C GLN A 98 -8.89 -6.09 16.17
N LYS A 99 -7.71 -5.73 15.67
CA LYS A 99 -7.48 -5.47 14.23
C LYS A 99 -7.72 -6.71 13.37
N LEU A 100 -7.21 -7.88 13.78
CA LEU A 100 -7.40 -9.13 13.03
C LEU A 100 -8.85 -9.60 12.99
N ASN A 101 -9.67 -9.27 14.00
CA ASN A 101 -11.10 -9.59 14.02
C ASN A 101 -11.94 -8.71 13.07
N LEU A 102 -11.36 -7.63 12.53
CA LEU A 102 -12.03 -6.77 11.54
C LEU A 102 -11.87 -7.28 10.10
N ILE A 103 -11.07 -8.34 9.88
CA ILE A 103 -10.91 -9.00 8.57
C ILE A 103 -12.08 -9.97 8.38
N ASP A 104 -12.83 -9.82 7.28
CA ASP A 104 -14.05 -10.61 7.00
C ASP A 104 -13.69 -12.10 6.79
N GLU A 105 -14.55 -13.01 7.24
CA GLU A 105 -14.30 -14.45 7.11
C GLU A 105 -14.26 -14.94 5.65
N ARG A 106 -14.87 -14.18 4.73
CA ARG A 106 -14.84 -14.43 3.29
C ARG A 106 -13.60 -13.84 2.62
N SER A 107 -12.79 -13.07 3.34
CA SER A 107 -11.55 -12.50 2.83
C SER A 107 -10.53 -13.60 2.52
N PRO A 108 -9.78 -13.47 1.41
CA PRO A 108 -8.59 -14.30 1.17
C PRO A 108 -7.55 -14.22 2.30
N LEU A 109 -7.55 -13.14 3.10
CA LEU A 109 -6.62 -12.96 4.22
C LEU A 109 -7.07 -13.68 5.50
N PHE A 110 -8.32 -14.13 5.59
CA PHE A 110 -8.90 -14.63 6.84
C PHE A 110 -8.11 -15.79 7.44
N MET A 111 -7.65 -16.74 6.61
CA MET A 111 -6.87 -17.88 7.06
C MET A 111 -5.56 -17.42 7.72
N ILE A 112 -4.84 -16.51 7.05
CA ILE A 112 -3.55 -16.00 7.55
C ILE A 112 -3.75 -15.14 8.81
N ALA A 113 -4.79 -14.30 8.83
CA ALA A 113 -5.17 -13.52 10.01
C ALA A 113 -5.50 -14.42 11.21
N SER A 114 -6.21 -15.53 10.98
CA SER A 114 -6.54 -16.52 12.00
C SER A 114 -5.32 -17.25 12.55
N LEU A 115 -4.38 -17.62 11.67
CA LEU A 115 -3.11 -18.21 12.08
C LEU A 115 -2.27 -17.23 12.92
N LEU A 116 -2.18 -15.97 12.50
CA LEU A 116 -1.49 -14.93 13.24
C LEU A 116 -2.13 -14.75 14.62
N LYS A 117 -3.46 -14.65 14.70
CA LYS A 117 -4.22 -14.59 15.95
C LYS A 117 -3.90 -15.77 16.87
N HIS A 118 -3.81 -17.00 16.35
CA HIS A 118 -3.48 -18.18 17.14
C HIS A 118 -2.01 -18.21 17.60
N SER A 119 -1.07 -17.81 16.74
CA SER A 119 0.37 -17.81 17.07
C SER A 119 0.71 -16.90 18.25
N THR A 120 -0.01 -15.79 18.42
CA THR A 120 0.12 -14.89 19.58
C THR A 120 -0.34 -15.50 20.90
N ILE A 121 -0.98 -16.68 20.89
CA ILE A 121 -1.43 -17.40 22.09
C ILE A 121 -0.30 -18.27 22.69
N LYS A 122 0.73 -18.62 21.90
CA LYS A 122 1.81 -19.54 22.33
C LYS A 122 3.12 -18.86 22.75
N ALA A 123 3.22 -17.53 22.70
CA ALA A 123 4.37 -16.79 23.21
C ALA A 123 4.24 -16.47 24.72
N LYS A 124 3.77 -17.45 25.51
CA LYS A 124 3.78 -17.42 26.98
C LYS A 124 4.54 -18.62 27.49
#